data_AF-A0A7Y2H3M1-F1
#
_entry.id   AF-A0A7Y2H3M1-F1
#
_cell.length_a   1.000
_cell.length_b   1.000
_cell.length_c   1.000
_cell.angle_alpha   90.00
_cell.angle_beta   90.00
_cell.angle_gamma   90.00
#
_symmetry.space_group_name_H-M   'P 1'
#
loop_
_entity.id
_entity.type
_entity.pdbx_description
1 polymer ?
#
loop_
_entity_poly.entity_id
_entity_poly.type
_entity_poly.pdbx_seq_one_letter_code
_entity_poly.pdbx_strand_id
1 'polypeptide(L)'
;LESDYYKGEMLNLLLRNPEHLSLDLVMKTAKTLESDYELAETLTKVSRENNLTGNQVEDFLKLANQLDSDYDFGRVMESLLKHQDTTPALARRIIVSAKENLDSDYELAQLLLRVNKEIHVRDDARLEELYLHAAQSLGSEWERGRVLDAAFGKGKMR
;
A
#
# COMPACT_ATOMS: atom_id res chain seq x y z
N LEU A 1 22.91 21.08 -1.41
CA LEU A 1 21.59 20.50 -1.11
C LEU A 1 20.97 20.16 -2.45
N GLU A 2 21.08 18.91 -2.90
CA GLU A 2 20.31 18.44 -4.05
C GLU A 2 18.84 18.38 -3.63
N SER A 3 17.93 18.90 -4.46
CA SER A 3 16.49 18.83 -4.17
C SER A 3 16.01 17.38 -4.24
N ASP A 4 14.94 17.08 -3.51
CA ASP A 4 14.35 15.74 -3.50
C ASP A 4 13.86 15.31 -4.88
N TYR A 5 13.44 16.25 -5.73
CA TYR A 5 13.17 16.00 -7.14
C TYR A 5 14.35 15.33 -7.85
N TYR A 6 15.57 15.88 -7.73
CA TYR A 6 16.74 15.29 -8.39
C TYR A 6 17.10 13.91 -7.82
N LYS A 7 16.98 13.74 -6.49
CA LYS A 7 17.20 12.44 -5.84
C LYS A 7 16.17 11.40 -6.30
N GLY A 8 14.89 11.77 -6.35
CA GLY A 8 13.78 10.94 -6.81
C GLY A 8 13.97 10.52 -8.26
N GLU A 9 14.29 11.46 -9.15
CA GLU A 9 14.61 11.16 -10.54
C GLU A 9 15.79 10.20 -10.69
N MET A 10 16.87 10.40 -9.93
CA MET A 10 18.02 9.49 -9.94
C MET A 10 17.64 8.08 -9.48
N LEU A 11 16.87 7.94 -8.40
CA LEU A 11 16.36 6.65 -7.93
C LEU A 11 15.48 5.98 -8.99
N ASN A 12 14.61 6.77 -9.62
CA ASN A 12 13.74 6.33 -10.69
C ASN A 12 14.55 5.85 -11.91
N LEU A 13 15.64 6.52 -12.29
CA LEU A 13 16.50 6.09 -13.39
C LEU A 13 17.22 4.77 -13.07
N LEU A 14 17.68 4.61 -11.83
CA LEU A 14 18.33 3.39 -11.36
C LEU A 14 17.36 2.19 -11.37
N LEU A 15 16.11 2.40 -10.96
CA LEU A 15 15.07 1.36 -10.97
C LEU A 15 14.79 0.80 -12.38
N ARG A 16 14.93 1.61 -13.43
CA ARG A 16 14.75 1.17 -14.82
C ARG A 16 15.88 0.30 -15.37
N ASN A 17 17.05 0.30 -14.74
CA ASN A 17 18.25 -0.40 -15.21
C ASN A 17 18.80 -1.32 -14.10
N PRO A 18 18.14 -2.45 -13.83
CA PRO A 18 18.33 -3.22 -12.59
C PRO A 18 19.61 -4.05 -12.53
N GLU A 19 20.41 -4.13 -13.61
CA GLU A 19 21.56 -5.04 -13.71
C GLU A 19 22.57 -4.92 -12.54
N HIS A 20 22.61 -3.77 -11.87
CA HIS A 20 23.44 -3.52 -10.68
C HIS A 20 22.70 -2.85 -9.51
N LEU A 21 21.36 -2.92 -9.49
CA LEU A 21 20.57 -2.22 -8.50
C LEU A 21 20.56 -2.95 -7.15
N SER A 22 21.05 -2.28 -6.11
CA SER A 22 20.76 -2.68 -4.73
C SER A 22 19.46 -2.01 -4.29
N LEU A 23 18.38 -2.79 -4.18
CA LEU A 23 17.11 -2.29 -3.65
C LEU A 23 17.25 -1.75 -2.23
N ASP A 24 18.11 -2.35 -1.41
CA ASP A 24 18.38 -1.88 -0.05
C ASP A 24 19.01 -0.48 -0.07
N LEU A 25 19.90 -0.20 -1.02
CA LEU A 25 20.44 1.15 -1.21
C LEU A 25 19.37 2.13 -1.71
N VAL A 26 18.49 1.70 -2.64
CA VAL A 26 17.37 2.51 -3.11
C VAL A 26 16.46 2.90 -1.95
N MET A 27 16.01 1.93 -1.15
CA MET A 27 15.15 2.17 0.02
C MET A 27 15.85 3.06 1.07
N LYS A 28 17.15 2.85 1.30
CA LYS A 28 17.93 3.69 2.21
C LYS A 28 18.01 5.15 1.74
N THR A 29 18.19 5.39 0.45
CA THR A 29 18.22 6.74 -0.11
C THR A 29 16.82 7.35 -0.15
N ALA A 30 15.78 6.57 -0.49
CA ALA A 30 14.39 7.03 -0.50
C ALA A 30 13.95 7.57 0.87
N LYS A 31 14.45 6.98 1.98
CA LYS A 31 14.24 7.49 3.34
C LYS A 31 14.67 8.95 3.57
N THR A 32 15.51 9.49 2.70
CA THR A 32 16.01 10.88 2.80
C THR A 32 15.21 11.87 1.97
N LEU A 33 14.14 11.42 1.30
CA LEU A 33 13.19 12.26 0.60
C LEU A 33 12.18 12.82 1.62
N GLU A 34 12.07 14.13 1.67
CA GLU A 34 11.10 14.86 2.52
C GLU A 34 9.79 15.15 1.76
N SER A 35 9.82 15.10 0.42
CA SER A 35 8.61 15.23 -0.40
C SER A 35 7.83 13.92 -0.48
N ASP A 36 6.59 13.94 0.02
CA ASP A 36 5.63 12.83 -0.13
C ASP A 36 5.52 12.35 -1.57
N TYR A 37 5.39 13.29 -2.51
CA TYR A 37 5.24 12.96 -3.92
C TYR A 37 6.44 12.17 -4.46
N GLU A 38 7.67 12.62 -4.18
CA GLU A 38 8.89 11.95 -4.66
C GLU A 38 9.08 10.57 -4.01
N LEU A 39 8.78 10.48 -2.71
CA LEU A 39 8.82 9.22 -1.98
C LEU A 39 7.78 8.24 -2.55
N ALA A 40 6.55 8.70 -2.78
CA ALA A 40 5.47 7.88 -3.31
C ALA A 40 5.72 7.42 -4.74
N GLU A 41 6.23 8.27 -5.62
CA GLU A 41 6.63 7.89 -6.98
C GLU A 41 7.76 6.83 -6.94
N THR A 42 8.75 7.03 -6.07
CA THR A 42 9.85 6.06 -5.89
C THR A 42 9.32 4.71 -5.39
N LEU A 43 8.50 4.67 -4.35
CA LEU A 43 7.95 3.43 -3.79
C LEU A 43 6.99 2.73 -4.76
N THR A 44 6.14 3.49 -5.46
CA THR A 44 5.29 2.94 -6.53
C THR A 44 6.14 2.23 -7.58
N LYS A 45 7.27 2.83 -7.97
CA LYS A 45 8.17 2.23 -8.94
C LYS A 45 8.92 1.02 -8.41
N VAL A 46 9.39 1.06 -7.16
CA VAL A 46 10.02 -0.08 -6.47
C VAL A 46 9.10 -1.30 -6.52
N SER A 47 7.84 -1.14 -6.10
CA SER A 47 6.86 -2.24 -6.08
C SER A 47 6.47 -2.74 -7.47
N ARG A 48 6.45 -1.88 -8.48
CA ARG A 48 6.09 -2.26 -9.86
C ARG A 48 7.20 -2.99 -10.60
N GLU A 49 8.45 -2.60 -10.37
CA GLU A 49 9.60 -3.06 -11.16
C GLU A 49 10.37 -4.20 -10.49
N ASN A 50 9.99 -4.60 -9.26
CA ASN A 50 10.71 -5.60 -8.48
C ASN A 50 9.78 -6.50 -7.68
N ASN A 51 10.18 -7.75 -7.48
CA ASN A 51 9.55 -8.65 -6.51
C ASN A 51 10.25 -8.49 -5.16
N LEU A 52 9.52 -8.00 -4.16
CA LEU A 52 10.06 -7.71 -2.84
C LEU A 52 10.09 -8.98 -1.99
N THR A 53 11.22 -9.20 -1.32
CA THR A 53 11.32 -10.23 -0.27
C THR A 53 10.54 -9.80 0.98
N GLY A 54 10.28 -10.74 1.91
CA GLY A 54 9.55 -10.43 3.15
C GLY A 54 10.14 -9.27 3.96
N ASN A 55 11.47 -9.21 4.07
CA ASN A 55 12.15 -8.10 4.78
C ASN A 55 12.01 -6.77 4.01
N GLN A 56 12.11 -6.81 2.68
CA GLN A 56 11.95 -5.62 1.85
C GLN A 56 10.52 -5.08 1.86
N VAL A 57 9.51 -5.95 1.99
CA VAL A 57 8.13 -5.53 2.25
C VAL A 57 8.03 -4.79 3.58
N GLU A 58 8.71 -5.24 4.63
CA GLU A 58 8.69 -4.55 5.92
C GLU A 58 9.31 -3.16 5.84
N ASP A 59 10.45 -3.03 5.17
CA ASP A 59 11.13 -1.75 5.02
C ASP A 59 10.34 -0.81 4.08
N PHE A 60 9.73 -1.36 3.04
CA PHE A 60 8.81 -0.63 2.17
C PHE A 60 7.63 -0.04 2.96
N LEU A 61 6.95 -0.85 3.78
CA LEU A 61 5.81 -0.38 4.58
C LEU A 61 6.23 0.69 5.59
N LYS A 62 7.40 0.53 6.24
CA LYS A 62 7.94 1.56 7.15
C LYS A 62 8.22 2.89 6.46
N LEU A 63 8.67 2.85 5.20
CA LEU A 63 8.89 4.07 4.41
C LEU A 63 7.56 4.69 3.98
N ALA A 64 6.61 3.88 3.51
CA ALA A 64 5.31 4.37 3.11
C ALA A 64 4.53 5.01 4.28
N ASN A 65 4.71 4.51 5.51
CA ASN A 65 4.16 5.14 6.72
C ASN A 65 4.73 6.54 7.04
N GLN A 66 5.69 7.04 6.27
CA GLN A 66 6.19 8.41 6.39
C GLN A 66 5.42 9.41 5.52
N LEU A 67 4.54 8.92 4.63
CA LEU A 67 3.73 9.76 3.76
C LEU A 67 2.60 10.40 4.58
N ASP A 68 2.53 11.73 4.57
CA ASP A 68 1.45 12.48 5.23
C ASP A 68 0.19 12.56 4.34
N SER A 69 0.35 12.49 3.02
CA SER A 69 -0.73 12.48 2.03
C SER A 69 -1.44 11.12 1.99
N ASP A 70 -2.68 11.06 2.50
CA ASP A 70 -3.57 9.89 2.40
C ASP A 70 -3.65 9.33 0.97
N TYR A 71 -3.71 10.23 -0.02
CA TYR A 71 -3.80 9.86 -1.43
C TYR A 71 -2.52 9.17 -1.91
N ASP A 72 -1.35 9.71 -1.56
CA ASP A 72 -0.07 9.12 -1.98
C ASP A 72 0.20 7.80 -1.25
N PHE A 73 -0.14 7.72 0.04
CA PHE A 73 -0.13 6.48 0.80
C PHE A 73 -1.02 5.42 0.14
N GLY A 74 -2.27 5.78 -0.18
CA GLY A 74 -3.24 4.90 -0.82
C GLY A 74 -2.73 4.36 -2.17
N ARG A 75 -2.14 5.23 -3.00
CA ARG A 75 -1.50 4.85 -4.27
C ARG A 75 -0.35 3.87 -4.09
N VAL A 76 0.53 4.12 -3.11
CA VAL A 76 1.69 3.25 -2.83
C VAL A 76 1.24 1.87 -2.37
N MET A 77 0.26 1.79 -1.46
CA MET A 77 -0.29 0.52 -0.99
C MET A 77 -1.02 -0.24 -2.10
N GLU A 78 -1.77 0.47 -2.96
CA GLU A 78 -2.41 -0.14 -4.13
C GLU A 78 -1.38 -0.72 -5.11
N SER A 79 -0.27 -0.01 -5.35
CA SER A 79 0.82 -0.51 -6.19
C SER A 79 1.44 -1.78 -5.61
N LEU A 80 1.68 -1.81 -4.29
CA LEU A 80 2.19 -2.98 -3.60
C LEU A 80 1.26 -4.19 -3.74
N LEU A 81 -0.06 -4.01 -3.56
CA LEU A 81 -1.05 -5.08 -3.75
C LEU A 81 -1.10 -5.63 -5.17
N LYS A 82 -1.03 -4.75 -6.18
CA LYS A 82 -1.16 -5.13 -7.60
C LYS A 82 0.06 -5.86 -8.16
N HIS A 83 1.24 -5.54 -7.65
CA HIS A 83 2.50 -5.96 -8.26
C HIS A 83 3.29 -6.98 -7.42
N GLN A 84 2.83 -7.28 -6.20
CA GLN A 84 3.36 -8.36 -5.38
C GLN A 84 2.34 -9.48 -5.24
N ASP A 85 2.81 -10.69 -4.90
CA ASP A 85 1.92 -11.79 -4.55
C ASP A 85 1.13 -11.42 -3.28
N THR A 86 -0.15 -11.12 -3.46
CA THR A 86 -1.05 -10.77 -2.35
C THR A 86 -1.39 -12.03 -1.55
N THR A 87 -0.62 -12.24 -0.48
CA THR A 87 -0.91 -13.25 0.53
C THR A 87 -1.79 -12.69 1.64
N PRO A 88 -2.50 -13.53 2.43
CA PRO A 88 -3.20 -13.05 3.61
C PRO A 88 -2.28 -12.30 4.58
N ALA A 89 -1.02 -12.70 4.69
CA ALA A 89 -0.04 -12.03 5.55
C ALA A 89 0.28 -10.60 5.07
N LEU A 90 0.47 -10.40 3.76
CA LEU A 90 0.69 -9.07 3.19
C LEU A 90 -0.55 -8.19 3.34
N ALA A 91 -1.73 -8.71 2.99
CA ALA A 91 -3.01 -8.00 3.11
C ALA A 91 -3.27 -7.52 4.54
N ARG A 92 -3.01 -8.36 5.55
CA ARG A 92 -3.14 -7.97 6.96
C ARG A 92 -2.20 -6.83 7.34
N ARG A 93 -0.94 -6.88 6.90
CA ARG A 93 0.05 -5.81 7.18
C ARG A 93 -0.39 -4.48 6.57
N ILE A 94 -0.90 -4.51 5.35
CA ILE A 94 -1.41 -3.33 4.66
C ILE A 94 -2.64 -2.75 5.38
N ILE A 95 -3.60 -3.57 5.79
CA ILE A 95 -4.78 -3.10 6.54
C ILE A 95 -4.36 -2.46 7.87
N VAL A 96 -3.42 -3.07 8.60
CA VAL A 96 -2.92 -2.52 9.87
C VAL A 96 -2.23 -1.18 9.65
N SER A 97 -1.30 -1.11 8.69
CA SER A 97 -0.59 0.12 8.33
C SER A 97 -1.57 1.23 7.89
N ALA A 98 -2.54 0.91 7.04
CA ALA A 98 -3.57 1.85 6.61
C ALA A 98 -4.41 2.38 7.78
N LYS A 99 -4.75 1.52 8.75
CA LYS A 99 -5.53 1.94 9.92
C LYS A 99 -4.80 2.90 10.85
N GLU A 100 -3.48 2.91 10.81
CA GLU A 100 -2.62 3.79 11.61
C GLU A 100 -2.29 5.10 10.90
N ASN A 101 -2.31 5.14 9.57
CA ASN A 101 -1.78 6.26 8.78
C ASN A 101 -2.81 6.94 7.86
N LEU A 102 -3.99 6.35 7.62
CA LEU A 102 -5.04 6.99 6.83
C LEU A 102 -6.09 7.67 7.70
N ASP A 103 -6.30 8.96 7.46
CA ASP A 103 -7.37 9.74 8.10
C ASP A 103 -8.64 9.79 7.23
N SER A 104 -8.49 9.73 5.90
CA SER A 104 -9.60 9.75 4.95
C SER A 104 -10.37 8.44 4.92
N ASP A 105 -11.63 8.48 5.32
CA ASP A 105 -12.60 7.38 5.13
C ASP A 105 -12.63 6.89 3.68
N TYR A 106 -12.54 7.81 2.72
CA TYR A 106 -12.58 7.48 1.31
C TYR A 106 -11.36 6.65 0.90
N GLU A 107 -10.15 7.07 1.26
CA GLU A 107 -8.91 6.37 0.90
C GLU A 107 -8.82 5.01 1.60
N LEU A 108 -9.18 4.94 2.89
CA LEU A 108 -9.23 3.67 3.62
C LEU A 108 -10.24 2.71 2.96
N ALA A 109 -11.42 3.19 2.60
CA ALA A 109 -12.42 2.36 1.94
C ALA A 109 -11.97 1.91 0.54
N GLN A 110 -11.32 2.76 -0.25
CA GLN A 110 -10.77 2.35 -1.55
C GLN A 110 -9.71 1.25 -1.40
N LEU A 111 -8.83 1.38 -0.40
CA LEU A 111 -7.82 0.37 -0.13
C LEU A 111 -8.44 -0.95 0.34
N LEU A 112 -9.46 -0.92 1.21
CA LEU A 112 -10.17 -2.13 1.63
C LEU A 112 -10.89 -2.80 0.45
N LEU A 113 -11.54 -2.04 -0.42
CA LEU A 113 -12.14 -2.58 -1.64
C LEU A 113 -11.09 -3.24 -2.55
N ARG A 114 -9.91 -2.63 -2.67
CA ARG A 114 -8.79 -3.20 -3.40
C ARG A 114 -8.29 -4.50 -2.77
N VAL A 115 -8.07 -4.53 -1.46
CA VAL A 115 -7.65 -5.75 -0.75
C VAL A 115 -8.62 -6.90 -1.03
N ASN A 116 -9.92 -6.67 -0.87
CA ASN A 116 -10.94 -7.70 -1.13
C ASN A 116 -11.01 -8.16 -2.60
N LYS A 117 -10.61 -7.29 -3.53
CA LYS A 117 -10.50 -7.65 -4.95
C LYS A 117 -9.31 -8.54 -5.24
N GLU A 118 -8.15 -8.25 -4.64
CA GLU A 118 -6.92 -9.02 -4.89
C GLU A 118 -6.88 -10.33 -4.08
N ILE A 119 -7.57 -10.38 -2.94
CA ILE A 119 -7.70 -11.59 -2.12
C ILE A 119 -9.08 -11.66 -1.45
N HIS A 120 -9.73 -12.83 -1.52
CA HIS A 120 -10.99 -13.05 -0.81
C HIS A 120 -10.75 -13.03 0.70
N VAL A 121 -11.14 -11.94 1.37
CA VAL A 121 -10.82 -11.73 2.80
C VAL A 121 -11.45 -12.76 3.72
N ARG A 122 -12.51 -13.42 3.26
CA ARG A 122 -13.26 -14.45 4.00
C ARG A 122 -12.60 -15.82 4.03
N ASP A 123 -11.56 -16.03 3.22
CA ASP A 123 -10.83 -17.30 3.17
C ASP A 123 -9.77 -17.40 4.29
N ASP A 124 -9.48 -16.31 5.00
CA ASP A 124 -8.56 -16.25 6.15
C ASP A 124 -9.22 -15.51 7.33
N ALA A 125 -9.52 -16.22 8.42
CA ALA A 125 -10.29 -15.67 9.54
C ALA A 125 -9.64 -14.43 10.19
N ARG A 126 -8.31 -14.37 10.24
CA ARG A 126 -7.60 -13.22 10.83
C ARG A 126 -7.62 -12.02 9.90
N LEU A 127 -7.55 -12.25 8.58
CA LEU A 127 -7.71 -11.20 7.58
C LEU A 127 -9.15 -10.67 7.59
N GLU A 128 -10.14 -11.55 7.68
CA GLU A 128 -11.56 -11.20 7.80
C GLU A 128 -11.80 -10.29 9.02
N GLU A 129 -11.28 -10.67 10.19
CA GLU A 129 -11.41 -9.89 11.42
C GLU A 129 -10.81 -8.48 11.28
N LEU A 130 -9.59 -8.36 10.76
CA LEU A 130 -8.93 -7.07 10.54
C LEU A 130 -9.67 -6.22 9.52
N TYR A 131 -10.18 -6.84 8.45
CA TYR A 131 -10.98 -6.17 7.44
C TYR A 131 -12.27 -5.59 8.03
N LEU A 132 -13.01 -6.39 8.81
CA LEU A 132 -14.23 -5.96 9.48
C LEU A 132 -13.95 -4.83 10.47
N HIS A 133 -12.91 -4.95 11.29
CA HIS A 133 -12.52 -3.90 12.23
C HIS A 133 -12.17 -2.59 11.49
N ALA A 134 -11.44 -2.68 10.38
CA ALA A 134 -11.12 -1.50 9.59
C ALA A 134 -12.36 -0.87 8.94
N ALA A 135 -13.25 -1.68 8.36
CA ALA A 135 -14.50 -1.20 7.78
C ALA A 135 -15.42 -0.54 8.82
N GLN A 136 -15.48 -1.10 10.04
CA GLN A 136 -16.27 -0.53 11.14
C GLN A 136 -15.75 0.82 11.63
N SER A 137 -14.46 1.09 11.45
CA SER A 137 -13.86 2.37 11.83
C SER A 137 -14.17 3.52 10.87
N LEU A 138 -14.71 3.22 9.68
CA LEU A 138 -15.14 4.24 8.71
C LEU A 138 -16.31 5.04 9.28
N GLY A 139 -16.13 6.37 9.36
CA GLY A 139 -17.15 7.29 9.85
C GLY A 139 -18.32 7.43 8.87
N SER A 140 -18.02 7.49 7.58
CA SER A 140 -18.98 7.55 6.49
C SER A 140 -19.75 6.24 6.36
N GLU A 141 -21.07 6.29 6.59
CA GLU A 141 -21.94 5.12 6.46
C GLU A 141 -21.98 4.57 5.04
N TRP A 142 -21.89 5.45 4.05
CA TRP A 142 -21.84 5.05 2.64
C TRP A 142 -20.57 4.27 2.33
N GLU A 143 -19.42 4.75 2.81
CA GLU A 143 -18.12 4.10 2.66
C GLU A 143 -18.08 2.75 3.35
N ARG A 144 -18.52 2.72 4.62
CA ARG A 144 -18.66 1.49 5.39
C ARG A 144 -19.57 0.48 4.71
N GLY A 145 -20.72 0.93 4.21
CA GLY A 145 -21.71 0.10 3.54
C GLY A 145 -21.15 -0.56 2.28
N ARG A 146 -20.49 0.20 1.40
CA ARG A 146 -19.91 -0.35 0.16
C ARG A 146 -18.78 -1.35 0.42
N VAL A 147 -17.94 -1.11 1.43
CA VAL A 147 -16.84 -2.01 1.83
C VAL A 147 -17.39 -3.33 2.37
N LEU A 148 -18.37 -3.27 3.28
CA LEU A 148 -18.99 -4.47 3.84
C LEU A 148 -19.79 -5.25 2.80
N ASP A 149 -20.51 -4.58 1.91
CA ASP A 149 -21.26 -5.25 0.83
C ASP A 149 -20.32 -5.96 -0.16
N ALA A 150 -19.16 -5.38 -0.48
CA ALA A 150 -18.20 -5.99 -1.38
C ALA A 150 -17.63 -7.33 -0.86
N ALA A 151 -17.45 -7.46 0.46
CA ALA A 151 -16.91 -8.68 1.07
C ALA A 151 -18.00 -9.66 1.54
N PHE A 152 -19.11 -9.15 2.08
CA PHE A 152 -20.13 -9.93 2.80
C PHE A 152 -21.54 -9.79 2.23
N GLY A 153 -21.73 -8.95 1.22
CA GLY A 153 -22.98 -8.85 0.50
C GLY A 153 -23.43 -10.21 -0.01
N LYS A 154 -24.75 -10.41 -0.07
CA LYS A 154 -25.32 -11.59 -0.72
C LYS A 154 -24.93 -11.52 -2.19
N GLY A 155 -23.87 -12.24 -2.56
CA GLY A 155 -23.34 -12.20 -3.92
C GLY A 155 -24.47 -12.36 -4.93
N LYS A 156 -24.45 -11.56 -6.00
CA LYS A 156 -25.14 -11.97 -7.22
C LYS A 156 -24.58 -13.34 -7.55
N MET A 157 -25.40 -14.38 -7.40
CA MET A 157 -25.12 -15.73 -7.87
C MET A 157 -24.51 -15.60 -9.27
N ARG A 158 -23.23 -15.96 -9.39
CA ARG A 158 -22.59 -16.25 -10.67
C ARG A 158 -22.57 -17.76 -10.81
#